data_AF-A0A936VFY8-F1
#
_entry.id   AF-A0A936VFY8-F1
#
_cell.length_a   1.000
_cell.length_b   1.000
_cell.length_c   1.000
_cell.angle_alpha   90.00
_cell.angle_beta   90.00
_cell.angle_gamma   90.00
#
_symmetry.space_group_name_H-M   'P 1'
#
loop_
_entity.id
_entity.type
_entity.pdbx_description
1 polymer ?
#
loop_
_entity_poly.entity_id
_entity_poly.type
_entity_poly.pdbx_seq_one_letter_code
_entity_poly.pdbx_strand_id
1 'polypeptide(L)' 'MSRVEKKGRQLWGLCPFHEDTEPSFAVDERKGLWNCLGKCGEGGDAFSFVMKADGIGFAEAFALLQEIEPQRRRDAEEG' A
#
# COMPACT_ATOMS: atom_id res chain seq x y z
N MET A 1 12.28 9.09 5.19
CA MET A 1 10.93 8.56 4.91
C MET A 1 10.19 9.57 4.06
N SER A 2 9.80 9.20 2.85
CA SER A 2 9.06 10.07 1.92
C SER A 2 7.73 10.46 2.56
N ARG A 3 7.41 11.76 2.62
CA ARG A 3 6.17 12.26 3.21
C ARG A 3 4.99 11.78 2.36
N VAL A 4 4.02 11.16 3.01
CA VAL A 4 2.72 10.81 2.41
C VAL A 4 1.72 11.89 2.80
N GLU A 5 0.94 12.37 1.85
CA GLU A 5 -0.07 13.41 2.04
C GLU A 5 -1.46 12.89 1.67
N LYS A 6 -2.46 13.27 2.45
CA LYS A 6 -3.85 12.92 2.16
C LYS A 6 -4.41 13.89 1.13
N LYS A 7 -4.83 13.39 -0.04
CA LYS A 7 -5.53 14.16 -1.08
C LYS A 7 -6.92 13.55 -1.28
N GLY A 8 -7.93 14.21 -0.71
CA GLY A 8 -9.30 13.68 -0.69
C GLY A 8 -9.39 12.38 0.10
N ARG A 9 -9.75 11.28 -0.60
CA ARG A 9 -9.92 9.95 -0.03
C ARG A 9 -8.71 9.02 -0.20
N GLN A 10 -7.65 9.50 -0.86
CA GLN A 10 -6.46 8.72 -1.14
C GLN A 10 -5.24 9.30 -0.42
N LEU A 11 -4.28 8.44 -0.13
CA LEU A 11 -2.95 8.82 0.34
C LEU A 11 -2.01 8.92 -0.86
N TRP A 12 -1.18 9.96 -0.91
CA TRP A 12 -0.30 10.25 -2.04
C TRP A 12 1.14 10.46 -1.59
N GLY A 13 2.12 9.98 -2.37
CA GLY A 13 3.55 10.13 -2.09
C GLY A 13 4.43 9.86 -3.31
N LEU A 14 5.74 9.86 -3.10
CA LEU A 14 6.70 9.42 -4.12
C LEU A 14 6.60 7.89 -4.30
N CYS A 15 6.78 7.42 -5.53
CA CYS A 15 6.83 5.99 -5.81
C CYS A 15 8.06 5.36 -5.14
N PRO A 16 7.91 4.25 -4.39
CA PRO A 16 9.06 3.53 -3.85
C PRO A 16 9.76 2.66 -4.91
N PHE A 17 9.13 2.44 -6.06
CA PHE A 17 9.60 1.51 -7.10
C PHE A 17 10.28 2.20 -8.28
N HIS A 18 10.33 3.53 -8.32
CA HIS A 18 11.09 4.27 -9.30
C HIS A 18 11.42 5.68 -8.78
N GLU A 19 12.50 6.26 -9.28
CA GLU A 19 12.89 7.62 -8.93
C GLU A 19 12.02 8.65 -9.66
N ASP A 20 11.40 9.52 -8.87
CA ASP A 20 10.54 10.62 -9.30
C ASP A 20 10.75 11.83 -8.38
N THR A 21 10.51 13.03 -8.89
CA THR A 21 10.49 14.27 -8.09
C THR A 21 9.08 14.68 -7.72
N GLU A 22 8.05 14.19 -8.44
CA GLU A 22 6.66 14.52 -8.19
C GLU A 22 5.91 13.33 -7.54
N PRO A 23 4.98 13.57 -6.60
CA PRO A 23 4.19 12.50 -6.00
C PRO A 23 3.33 11.77 -7.04
N SER A 24 3.69 10.52 -7.34
CA SER A 24 3.00 9.67 -8.31
C SER A 24 2.40 8.40 -7.72
N PHE A 25 2.63 8.10 -6.43
CA PHE A 25 2.10 6.92 -5.74
C PHE A 25 0.82 7.26 -4.99
N ALA A 26 -0.27 6.57 -5.30
CA ALA A 26 -1.58 6.75 -4.69
C ALA A 26 -2.10 5.46 -4.04
N VAL A 27 -2.61 5.55 -2.82
CA VAL A 27 -3.24 4.45 -2.07
C VAL A 27 -4.71 4.77 -1.81
N ASP A 28 -5.59 3.86 -2.19
CA ASP A 28 -7.01 3.86 -1.85
C ASP A 28 -7.24 2.83 -0.73
N GLU A 29 -7.25 3.31 0.52
CA GLU A 29 -7.42 2.47 1.71
C GLU A 29 -8.76 1.73 1.73
N ARG A 30 -9.80 2.29 1.08
CA ARG A 30 -11.13 1.66 1.06
C ARG A 30 -11.19 0.48 0.10
N LYS A 31 -10.46 0.57 -1.01
CA LYS A 31 -10.34 -0.53 -1.97
C LYS A 31 -9.24 -1.52 -1.60
N GLY A 32 -8.32 -1.13 -0.70
CA GLY A 32 -7.14 -1.92 -0.40
C GLY A 32 -6.16 -1.98 -1.57
N LEU A 33 -6.12 -0.93 -2.40
CA LEU A 33 -5.35 -0.89 -3.63
C LEU A 33 -4.37 0.29 -3.63
N TRP A 34 -3.24 0.10 -4.30
CA TRP A 34 -2.28 1.16 -4.62
C TRP A 34 -2.02 1.18 -6.12
N ASN A 35 -1.69 2.36 -6.64
CA ASN A 35 -1.23 2.52 -8.02
C ASN A 35 -0.21 3.65 -8.08
N CYS A 36 0.77 3.50 -8.96
CA CYS A 36 1.65 4.56 -9.36
C CYS A 36 1.17 5.12 -10.70
N LEU A 37 0.80 6.39 -10.71
CA LEU A 37 0.35 7.13 -11.89
C LEU A 37 1.52 7.76 -12.68
N GLY A 38 2.76 7.41 -12.32
CA GLY A 38 3.98 7.84 -13.01
C GLY A 38 4.40 6.86 -14.10
N LYS A 39 5.66 6.95 -14.53
CA LYS A 39 6.19 6.18 -15.66
C LYS A 39 6.16 4.66 -15.50
N CYS A 40 6.20 4.15 -14.26
CA CYS A 40 6.25 2.70 -14.04
C CYS A 40 4.87 2.03 -14.14
N GLY A 41 3.77 2.77 -13.91
CA GLY A 41 2.42 2.22 -13.98
C GLY A 41 2.13 1.07 -13.00
N GLU A 42 3.00 0.85 -12.02
CA GLU A 42 2.91 -0.27 -11.08
C GLU A 42 1.71 -0.13 -10.15
N GLY A 43 1.08 -1.23 -9.79
CA GLY A 43 -0.09 -1.21 -8.92
C GLY A 43 -0.51 -2.60 -8.46
N GLY A 44 -1.42 -2.65 -7.50
CA GLY A 44 -1.96 -3.90 -6.97
C GLY A 44 -2.56 -3.75 -5.59
N ASP A 45 -2.63 -4.87 -4.87
CA ASP A 45 -3.06 -4.92 -3.48
C ASP A 45 -1.86 -4.89 -2.51
N ALA A 46 -2.13 -5.09 -1.22
CA ALA A 46 -1.11 -5.16 -0.18
C ALA A 46 -0.07 -6.27 -0.42
N PHE A 47 -0.47 -7.42 -0.96
CA PHE A 47 0.47 -8.50 -1.27
C PHE A 47 1.39 -8.09 -2.41
N SER A 48 0.84 -7.55 -3.51
CA SER A 48 1.63 -7.06 -4.63
C SER A 48 2.66 -6.01 -4.21
N PHE A 49 2.29 -5.15 -3.25
CA PHE A 49 3.23 -4.17 -2.69
C PHE A 49 4.41 -4.85 -1.98
N VAL A 50 4.11 -5.73 -1.01
CA VAL A 50 5.13 -6.38 -0.17
C VAL A 50 6.03 -7.30 -1.01
N MET A 51 5.45 -8.11 -1.89
CA MET A 51 6.20 -8.97 -2.80
C MET A 51 7.19 -8.16 -3.64
N LYS A 52 6.79 -6.98 -4.12
CA LYS A 52 7.65 -6.12 -4.94
C LYS A 52 8.68 -5.35 -4.10
N ALA A 53 8.31 -4.87 -2.92
CA ALA A 53 9.18 -4.12 -2.03
C ALA A 53 10.32 -5.00 -1.49
N ASP A 54 10.00 -6.23 -1.11
CA ASP A 54 10.94 -7.13 -0.44
C ASP A 54 11.51 -8.20 -1.39
N GLY A 55 10.98 -8.31 -2.62
CA GLY A 55 11.44 -9.29 -3.61
C GLY A 55 11.09 -10.74 -3.26
N ILE A 56 9.97 -10.93 -2.56
CA ILE A 56 9.55 -12.21 -1.98
C ILE A 56 8.32 -12.80 -2.68
N GLY A 57 8.08 -14.10 -2.45
CA GLY A 57 6.91 -14.80 -2.95
C GLY A 57 5.65 -14.56 -2.11
N PHE A 58 4.51 -15.03 -2.62
CA PHE A 58 3.21 -14.88 -1.94
C PHE A 58 3.19 -15.51 -0.53
N ALA A 59 3.78 -16.68 -0.34
CA ALA A 59 3.79 -17.37 0.95
C ALA A 59 4.53 -16.56 2.04
N GLU A 60 5.64 -15.93 1.67
CA GLU A 60 6.43 -15.08 2.56
C GLU A 60 5.68 -13.77 2.82
N ALA A 61 5.11 -13.14 1.79
CA ALA A 61 4.28 -11.95 1.96
C ALA A 61 3.06 -12.19 2.86
N PHE A 62 2.44 -13.37 2.76
CA PHE A 62 1.34 -13.79 3.63
C PHE A 62 1.77 -14.00 5.08
N ALA A 63 2.96 -14.55 5.32
CA ALA A 63 3.51 -14.66 6.67
C ALA A 63 3.77 -13.26 7.27
N LEU A 64 4.40 -12.36 6.53
CA LEU A 64 4.69 -11.00 6.98
C LEU A 64 3.41 -10.19 7.28
N LEU A 65 2.42 -10.26 6.40
CA LEU A 65 1.18 -9.49 6.59
C LEU A 65 0.32 -9.98 7.76
N GLN A 66 0.42 -11.26 8.15
CA GLN A 66 -0.23 -11.77 9.37
C GLN A 66 0.40 -11.19 10.65
N GLU A 67 1.71 -10.96 10.68
CA GLU A 67 2.37 -10.35 11.84
C GLU A 67 2.00 -8.87 11.99
N ILE A 68 1.69 -8.21 10.87
CA ILE A 68 1.35 -6.79 10.82
C ILE A 68 -0.11 -6.54 11.23
N GLU A 69 -0.94 -7.58 11.41
CA GLU A 69 -2.39 -7.48 11.64
C GLU A 69 -2.74 -6.44 12.73
N PRO A 70 -3.20 -5.23 12.35
CA PRO A 70 -3.66 -4.26 13.31
C PRO A 70 -5.03 -4.74 13.76
N GLN A 71 -5.15 -5.11 15.05
CA GLN A 71 -6.39 -5.42 15.77
C GLN A 71 -7.62 -4.89 15.01
N ARG A 72 -8.31 -5.75 14.25
CA ARG A 72 -9.62 -5.39 13.69
C ARG A 72 -10.42 -4.84 14.85
N ARG A 73 -10.92 -3.62 14.69
CA ARG A 73 -11.93 -3.00 15.56
C ARG A 73 -12.93 -4.08 15.96
N ARG A 74 -12.86 -4.54 17.21
CA ARG A 74 -13.97 -5.25 17.87
C ARG A 74 -15.05 -4.23 18.17
N ASP A 75 -15.65 -3.61 17.15
CA ASP A 75 -16.71 -2.60 17.33
C ASP A 75 -17.81 -2.72 16.26
N ALA A 76 -18.09 -3.91 15.74
CA ALA A 76 -19.19 -4.10 14.78
C ALA A 76 -20.09 -5.32 15.05
N GLU A 77 -19.97 -5.98 16.21
CA GLU A 77 -20.87 -7.06 16.63
C GLU A 77 -21.24 -6.98 18.13
N GLU A 78 -21.43 -5.78 18.69
CA GLU A 78 -22.24 -5.60 19.91
C GLU A 78 -23.04 -4.28 19.77
N GLY A 79 -24.35 -4.39 19.57
CA GLY A 79 -25.30 -3.26 19.49
C GLY A 79 -26.48 -3.51 18.58
#